data_AF-A0A2R6MR21-F1
#
_entry.id   AF-A0A2R6MR21-F1
#
_cell.length_a   1.000
_cell.length_b   1.000
_cell.length_c   1.000
_cell.angle_alpha   90.00
_cell.angle_beta   90.00
_cell.angle_gamma   90.00
#
_symmetry.space_group_name_H-M   'P 1'
#
loop_
_entity.id
_entity.type
_entity.pdbx_description
1 polymer ?
#
loop_
_entity_poly.entity_id
_entity_poly.type
_entity_poly.pdbx_seq_one_letter_code
_entity_poly.pdbx_strand_id
1 'polypeptide(L)'
;MSLQSPINSDHQLARLLQIGVVLEEVVEARAAKHADTGDLGDDVRAFLREAAAESAIHRERLDELIGDLEADSVPFDDVKELVEERYDTGSDFDGVLYDQLCNEETAYKFYDDLIEVLEAADASFSVDREEVLSVLREIRAEEEEGVEEVTALMEAKG
;
A
#
# COMPACT_ATOMS: atom_id res chain seq x y z
N MET A 1 -4.95 1.72 11.83
CA MET A 1 -4.51 2.87 12.65
C MET A 1 -5.27 4.08 12.13
N SER A 2 -4.91 5.33 12.44
CA SER A 2 -5.48 6.51 11.77
C SER A 2 -4.38 7.55 11.56
N LEU A 3 -4.35 8.19 10.38
CA LEU A 3 -3.47 9.32 10.10
C LEU A 3 -3.98 10.57 10.84
N GLN A 4 -3.62 10.72 12.12
CA GLN A 4 -4.20 11.77 12.99
C GLN A 4 -3.71 13.21 12.73
N SER A 5 -2.85 13.45 11.73
CA SER A 5 -2.26 14.77 11.48
C SER A 5 -2.82 15.38 10.19
N PRO A 6 -3.34 16.63 10.23
CA PRO A 6 -3.86 17.28 9.03
C PRO A 6 -2.73 17.53 8.01
N ILE A 7 -3.02 17.26 6.74
CA ILE A 7 -2.12 17.53 5.61
C ILE A 7 -2.29 18.99 5.19
N ASN A 8 -1.22 19.77 5.29
CA ASN A 8 -1.23 21.21 5.05
C ASN A 8 -0.20 21.70 4.02
N SER A 9 0.58 20.80 3.41
CA SER A 9 1.60 21.15 2.41
C SER A 9 1.97 20.00 1.48
N ASP A 10 2.57 20.34 0.34
CA ASP A 10 3.11 19.37 -0.63
C ASP A 10 4.13 18.43 0.01
N HIS A 11 5.03 18.93 0.86
CA HIS A 11 5.98 18.07 1.57
C HIS A 11 5.30 17.02 2.47
N GLN A 12 4.16 17.36 3.08
CA GLN A 12 3.43 16.41 3.91
C GLN A 12 2.69 15.38 3.05
N LEU A 13 2.09 15.81 1.93
CA LEU A 13 1.45 14.91 0.99
C LEU A 13 2.48 13.97 0.33
N ALA A 14 3.60 14.50 -0.15
CA ALA A 14 4.69 13.73 -0.73
C ALA A 14 5.20 12.66 0.24
N ARG A 15 5.39 13.01 1.52
CA ARG A 15 5.81 12.04 2.55
C ARG A 15 4.79 10.92 2.75
N LEU A 16 3.49 11.20 2.69
CA LEU A 16 2.46 10.18 2.81
C LEU A 16 2.43 9.28 1.56
N LEU A 17 2.51 9.86 0.36
CA LEU A 17 2.61 9.06 -0.87
C LEU A 17 3.86 8.17 -0.87
N GLN A 18 5.00 8.67 -0.39
CA GLN A 18 6.22 7.87 -0.22
C GLN A 18 6.04 6.71 0.76
N ILE A 19 5.25 6.90 1.83
CA ILE A 19 4.87 5.79 2.73
C ILE A 19 4.05 4.76 1.97
N GLY A 20 3.11 5.19 1.12
CA GLY A 20 2.36 4.31 0.22
C GLY A 20 3.29 3.48 -0.66
N VAL A 21 4.25 4.12 -1.35
CA VAL A 21 5.25 3.44 -2.20
C VAL A 21 6.00 2.34 -1.43
N VAL A 22 6.37 2.60 -0.18
CA VAL A 22 7.07 1.61 0.65
C VAL A 22 6.14 0.46 1.06
N LEU A 23 4.89 0.75 1.41
CA LEU A 23 3.91 -0.29 1.73
C LEU A 23 3.71 -1.23 0.53
N GLU A 24 3.53 -0.67 -0.66
CA GLU A 24 3.44 -1.44 -1.90
C GLU A 24 4.69 -2.26 -2.20
N GLU A 25 5.88 -1.71 -1.96
CA GLU A 25 7.11 -2.47 -2.15
C GLU A 25 7.18 -3.67 -1.20
N VAL A 26 6.68 -3.52 0.04
CA VAL A 26 6.62 -4.61 1.00
C VAL A 26 5.62 -5.68 0.55
N VAL A 27 4.42 -5.30 0.11
CA VAL A 27 3.41 -6.21 -0.45
C VAL A 27 4.00 -6.97 -1.64
N GLU A 28 4.57 -6.26 -2.62
CA GLU A 28 5.20 -6.82 -3.81
C GLU A 28 6.30 -7.82 -3.47
N ALA A 29 7.28 -7.40 -2.66
CA ALA A 29 8.45 -8.21 -2.36
C ALA A 29 8.07 -9.48 -1.58
N ARG A 30 7.08 -9.38 -0.68
CA ARG A 30 6.57 -10.53 0.08
C ARG A 30 5.77 -11.45 -0.82
N ALA A 31 4.84 -10.93 -1.61
CA ALA A 31 4.02 -11.72 -2.52
C ALA A 31 4.88 -12.49 -3.54
N ALA A 32 5.88 -11.82 -4.15
CA ALA A 32 6.84 -12.44 -5.06
C ALA A 32 7.67 -13.54 -4.37
N LYS A 33 8.19 -13.27 -3.16
CA LYS A 33 8.93 -14.27 -2.37
C LYS A 33 8.07 -15.48 -2.02
N HIS A 34 6.83 -15.25 -1.62
CA HIS A 34 5.89 -16.31 -1.28
C HIS A 34 5.54 -17.14 -2.51
N ALA A 35 5.29 -16.52 -3.67
CA ALA A 35 4.96 -17.20 -4.91
C ALA A 35 6.04 -18.19 -5.39
N ASP A 36 7.29 -18.02 -4.95
CA ASP A 36 8.39 -18.94 -5.24
C ASP A 36 8.50 -20.13 -4.26
N THR A 37 7.64 -20.18 -3.24
CA THR A 37 7.58 -21.30 -2.30
C THR A 37 7.09 -22.58 -2.99
N GLY A 38 7.76 -23.70 -2.73
CA GLY A 38 7.56 -24.96 -3.47
C GLY A 38 6.20 -25.63 -3.24
N ASP A 39 5.63 -25.50 -2.05
CA ASP A 39 4.45 -26.28 -1.62
C ASP A 39 3.10 -25.54 -1.79
N LEU A 40 3.06 -24.45 -2.56
CA LEU A 40 1.84 -23.69 -2.83
C LEU A 40 1.02 -24.29 -3.98
N GLY A 41 -0.31 -24.31 -3.79
CA GLY A 41 -1.27 -24.60 -4.86
C GLY A 41 -1.23 -23.54 -5.98
N ASP A 42 -1.63 -23.93 -7.19
CA ASP A 42 -1.57 -23.07 -8.37
C ASP A 42 -2.43 -21.81 -8.24
N ASP A 43 -3.57 -21.92 -7.53
CA ASP A 43 -4.48 -20.82 -7.22
C ASP A 43 -3.81 -19.75 -6.34
N VAL A 44 -3.21 -20.17 -5.22
CA VAL A 44 -2.46 -19.28 -4.32
C VAL A 44 -1.26 -18.66 -5.03
N ARG A 45 -0.57 -19.43 -5.86
CA ARG A 45 0.59 -18.93 -6.61
C ARG A 45 0.20 -17.92 -7.68
N ALA A 46 -0.97 -18.07 -8.30
CA ALA A 46 -1.49 -17.10 -9.26
C ALA A 46 -1.81 -15.78 -8.56
N PHE A 47 -2.60 -15.85 -7.48
CA PHE A 47 -2.95 -14.69 -6.64
C PHE A 47 -1.71 -13.91 -6.18
N LEU A 48 -0.70 -14.58 -5.61
CA LEU A 48 0.52 -13.90 -5.14
C LEU A 48 1.32 -13.21 -6.26
N ARG A 49 1.24 -13.70 -7.51
CA ARG A 49 1.90 -13.03 -8.64
C ARG A 49 1.11 -11.84 -9.13
N GLU A 50 -0.21 -11.92 -9.06
CA GLU A 50 -1.12 -10.83 -9.39
C GLU A 50 -0.96 -9.69 -8.38
N ALA A 51 -1.03 -9.98 -7.08
CA ALA A 51 -0.74 -9.02 -6.01
C ALA A 51 0.62 -8.34 -6.19
N ALA A 52 1.68 -9.12 -6.49
CA ALA A 52 3.00 -8.53 -6.74
C ALA A 52 3.03 -7.60 -7.95
N ALA A 53 2.32 -7.93 -9.02
CA ALA A 53 2.26 -7.10 -10.23
C ALA A 53 1.40 -5.85 -10.00
N GLU A 54 0.33 -5.96 -9.24
CA GLU A 54 -0.57 -4.88 -8.89
C GLU A 54 0.12 -3.83 -8.01
N SER A 55 0.76 -4.25 -6.91
CA SER A 55 1.53 -3.33 -6.06
C SER A 55 2.64 -2.62 -6.82
N ALA A 56 3.29 -3.28 -7.79
CA ALA A 56 4.27 -2.62 -8.65
C ALA A 56 3.64 -1.49 -9.49
N ILE A 57 2.43 -1.69 -10.00
CA ILE A 57 1.67 -0.67 -10.74
C ILE A 57 1.26 0.47 -9.80
N HIS A 58 0.83 0.16 -8.57
CA HIS A 58 0.50 1.19 -7.58
C HIS A 58 1.70 2.07 -7.25
N ARG A 59 2.90 1.49 -7.09
CA ARG A 59 4.14 2.27 -6.90
C ARG A 59 4.39 3.23 -8.04
N GLU A 60 4.25 2.78 -9.29
CA GLU A 60 4.43 3.64 -10.46
C GLU A 60 3.44 4.83 -10.43
N ARG A 61 2.15 4.57 -10.15
CA ARG A 61 1.13 5.61 -10.04
C ARG A 61 1.44 6.61 -8.91
N LEU A 62 1.91 6.13 -7.76
CA LEU A 62 2.29 6.98 -6.63
C LEU A 62 3.54 7.82 -6.91
N ASP A 63 4.55 7.23 -7.57
CA ASP A 63 5.76 7.93 -7.98
C ASP A 63 5.46 9.05 -8.99
N GLU A 64 4.49 8.85 -9.89
CA GLU A 64 3.99 9.91 -10.77
C GLU A 64 3.38 11.07 -9.97
N LEU A 65 2.50 10.79 -9.02
CA LEU A 65 1.91 11.82 -8.15
C LEU A 65 2.97 12.56 -7.31
N ILE A 66 3.99 11.86 -6.81
CA ILE A 66 5.10 12.46 -6.07
C ILE A 66 5.92 13.38 -6.98
N GLY A 67 6.16 12.98 -8.23
CA GLY A 67 6.92 13.75 -9.20
C GLY A 67 6.30 15.11 -9.55
N ASP A 68 4.97 15.22 -9.43
CA ASP A 68 4.23 16.46 -9.70
C ASP A 68 4.15 17.40 -8.48
N LEU A 69 4.55 16.95 -7.28
CA LEU A 69 4.59 17.78 -6.07
C LEU A 69 5.86 18.63 -6.01
N GLU A 70 5.72 19.91 -5.64
CA GLU A 70 6.85 20.79 -5.30
C GLU A 70 7.46 20.45 -3.92
N ALA A 71 8.01 19.25 -3.77
CA ALA A 71 8.59 18.76 -2.52
C ALA A 71 9.95 18.09 -2.70
N ASP A 72 10.87 18.37 -1.78
CA ASP A 72 12.09 17.59 -1.62
C ASP A 72 11.71 16.18 -1.13
N SER A 73 11.96 15.16 -1.95
CA SER A 73 11.76 13.76 -1.60
C SER A 73 12.77 13.31 -0.54
N VAL A 74 12.30 12.58 0.46
CA VAL A 74 13.17 11.93 1.45
C VAL A 74 13.80 10.68 0.84
N PRO A 75 15.04 10.29 1.21
CA PRO A 75 15.63 9.02 0.80
C PRO A 75 14.73 7.84 1.15
N PHE A 76 14.68 6.86 0.24
CA PHE A 76 13.86 5.66 0.40
C PHE A 76 14.12 4.92 1.72
N ASP A 77 15.40 4.72 2.07
CA ASP A 77 15.79 4.00 3.29
C ASP A 77 15.22 4.65 4.57
N ASP A 78 15.15 5.98 4.62
CA ASP A 78 14.60 6.70 5.77
C ASP A 78 13.06 6.53 5.87
N VAL A 79 12.37 6.43 4.74
CA VAL A 79 10.91 6.17 4.70
C VAL A 79 10.63 4.73 5.09
N LYS A 80 11.46 3.79 4.62
CA LYS A 80 11.37 2.37 4.95
C LYS A 80 11.49 2.11 6.45
N GLU A 81 12.47 2.73 7.13
CA GLU A 81 12.60 2.61 8.59
C GLU A 81 11.33 3.07 9.32
N LEU A 82 10.67 4.15 8.86
CA LEU A 82 9.41 4.63 9.45
C LEU A 82 8.25 3.66 9.24
N VAL A 83 8.20 3.01 8.07
CA VAL A 83 7.17 2.01 7.79
C VAL A 83 7.39 0.76 8.63
N GLU A 84 8.63 0.28 8.73
CA GLU A 84 8.98 -0.86 9.59
C GLU A 84 8.62 -0.56 11.06
N GLU A 85 8.91 0.62 11.59
CA GLU A 85 8.52 0.97 12.97
C GLU A 85 6.99 1.00 13.18
N ARG A 86 6.24 1.41 12.16
CA ARG A 86 4.81 1.71 12.29
C ARG A 86 3.88 0.56 11.88
N TYR A 87 4.32 -0.29 10.96
CA TYR A 87 3.52 -1.30 10.28
C TYR A 87 4.10 -2.72 10.38
N ASP A 88 5.32 -2.91 10.89
CA ASP A 88 5.81 -4.26 11.16
C ASP A 88 5.00 -4.91 12.29
N THR A 89 4.35 -6.00 11.95
CA THR A 89 3.44 -6.76 12.82
C THR A 89 4.14 -7.97 13.46
N GLY A 90 5.45 -8.13 13.23
CA GLY A 90 6.26 -9.22 13.78
C GLY A 90 6.27 -10.44 12.85
N SER A 91 7.44 -11.05 12.70
CA SER A 91 7.76 -12.05 11.67
C SER A 91 7.20 -13.47 11.87
N ASP A 92 6.28 -13.68 12.80
CA ASP A 92 5.69 -14.99 13.09
C ASP A 92 4.23 -15.03 12.62
N PHE A 93 4.05 -14.99 11.31
CA PHE A 93 2.76 -15.25 10.68
C PHE A 93 2.57 -16.74 10.45
N ASP A 94 1.43 -17.27 10.90
CA ASP A 94 1.08 -18.70 10.82
C ASP A 94 0.76 -19.21 9.38
N GLY A 95 1.17 -18.48 8.33
CA GLY A 95 1.04 -18.93 6.95
C GLY A 95 1.17 -17.83 5.90
N VAL A 96 1.53 -18.23 4.67
CA VAL A 96 1.71 -17.35 3.50
C VAL A 96 0.48 -16.47 3.24
N LEU A 97 -0.73 -17.03 3.26
CA LEU A 97 -1.96 -16.28 3.01
C LEU A 97 -2.29 -15.31 4.15
N TYR A 98 -1.94 -15.64 5.39
CA TYR A 98 -2.15 -14.74 6.53
C TYR A 98 -1.19 -13.56 6.48
N ASP A 99 0.08 -13.80 6.13
CA ASP A 99 1.03 -12.72 5.88
C ASP A 99 0.52 -11.83 4.75
N GLN A 100 0.12 -12.41 3.62
CA GLN A 100 -0.39 -11.61 2.51
C GLN A 100 -1.62 -10.77 2.93
N LEU A 101 -2.63 -11.39 3.56
CA LEU A 101 -3.80 -10.67 4.08
C LEU A 101 -3.43 -9.50 4.99
N CYS A 102 -2.44 -9.67 5.87
CA CYS A 102 -2.00 -8.60 6.75
C CYS A 102 -1.36 -7.43 6.00
N ASN A 103 -0.64 -7.70 4.90
CA ASN A 103 -0.05 -6.65 4.07
C ASN A 103 -1.12 -5.89 3.28
N GLU A 104 -2.02 -6.60 2.59
CA GLU A 104 -3.18 -6.01 1.86
C GLU A 104 -4.05 -5.16 2.80
N GLU A 105 -4.43 -5.70 3.97
CA GLU A 105 -5.24 -4.94 4.94
C GLU A 105 -4.54 -3.68 5.45
N THR A 106 -3.21 -3.70 5.51
CA THR A 106 -2.42 -2.56 5.98
C THR A 106 -2.37 -1.47 4.93
N ALA A 107 -2.14 -1.82 3.67
CA ALA A 107 -2.17 -0.89 2.54
C ALA A 107 -3.59 -0.32 2.35
N TYR A 108 -4.62 -1.17 2.29
CA TYR A 108 -6.02 -0.76 2.26
C TYR A 108 -6.36 0.29 3.34
N LYS A 109 -6.06 0.00 4.62
CA LYS A 109 -6.35 0.93 5.73
C LYS A 109 -5.55 2.22 5.61
N PHE A 110 -4.31 2.15 5.11
CA PHE A 110 -3.49 3.33 4.89
C PHE A 110 -4.12 4.26 3.85
N TYR A 111 -4.58 3.73 2.71
CA TYR A 111 -5.22 4.54 1.68
C TYR A 111 -6.57 5.09 2.12
N ASP A 112 -7.38 4.28 2.82
CA ASP A 112 -8.63 4.73 3.43
C ASP A 112 -8.40 5.95 4.34
N ASP A 113 -7.44 5.84 5.26
CA ASP A 113 -7.03 6.93 6.14
C ASP A 113 -6.50 8.16 5.36
N LEU A 114 -5.69 7.94 4.31
CA LEU A 114 -5.08 9.01 3.53
C LEU A 114 -6.14 9.81 2.76
N ILE A 115 -7.09 9.11 2.15
CA ILE A 115 -8.22 9.71 1.45
C ILE A 115 -9.04 10.56 2.41
N GLU A 116 -9.41 10.03 3.58
CA GLU A 116 -10.19 10.77 4.58
C GLU A 116 -9.47 12.08 5.00
N VAL A 117 -8.16 12.00 5.27
CA VAL A 117 -7.38 13.17 5.68
C VAL A 117 -7.23 14.18 4.54
N LEU A 118 -7.03 13.71 3.30
CA LEU A 118 -6.88 14.59 2.14
C LEU A 118 -8.19 15.29 1.76
N GLU A 119 -9.33 14.60 1.89
CA GLU A 119 -10.66 15.20 1.73
C GLU A 119 -10.93 16.28 2.79
N ALA A 120 -10.49 16.05 4.03
CA ALA A 120 -10.63 17.00 5.13
C ALA A 120 -9.64 18.18 5.07
N ALA A 121 -8.62 18.13 4.20
CA ALA A 121 -7.59 19.15 4.12
C ALA A 121 -8.11 20.47 3.51
N ASP A 122 -7.81 21.60 4.16
CA ASP A 122 -8.14 22.95 3.68
C ASP A 122 -6.96 23.62 2.93
N ALA A 123 -5.88 22.87 2.68
CA ALA A 123 -4.67 23.39 2.06
C ALA A 123 -4.68 23.27 0.52
N SER A 124 -4.09 24.24 -0.17
CA SER A 124 -3.82 24.13 -1.60
C SER A 124 -2.52 23.34 -1.83
N PHE A 125 -2.56 22.42 -2.78
CA PHE A 125 -1.41 21.63 -3.23
C PHE A 125 -0.97 22.10 -4.61
N SER A 126 0.27 21.82 -5.01
CA SER A 126 0.75 22.06 -6.38
C SER A 126 0.08 21.15 -7.42
N VAL A 127 -0.37 19.98 -6.99
CA VAL A 127 -1.10 18.99 -7.80
C VAL A 127 -2.61 19.16 -7.73
N ASP A 128 -3.33 18.63 -8.73
CA ASP A 128 -4.79 18.57 -8.69
C ASP A 128 -5.25 17.56 -7.63
N ARG A 129 -5.94 18.05 -6.61
CA ARG A 129 -6.46 17.20 -5.53
C ARG A 129 -7.46 16.16 -6.04
N GLU A 130 -8.29 16.49 -7.04
CA GLU A 130 -9.27 15.54 -7.58
C GLU A 130 -8.57 14.38 -8.30
N GLU A 131 -7.47 14.66 -8.99
CA GLU A 131 -6.64 13.66 -9.65
C GLU A 131 -5.97 12.73 -8.62
N VAL A 132 -5.33 13.30 -7.58
CA VAL A 132 -4.74 12.52 -6.48
C VAL A 132 -5.80 11.64 -5.83
N LEU A 133 -6.97 12.19 -5.49
CA LEU A 133 -8.06 11.43 -4.87
C LEU A 133 -8.63 10.34 -5.80
N SER A 134 -8.62 10.55 -7.12
CA SER A 134 -9.05 9.52 -8.08
C SER A 134 -8.10 8.33 -8.02
N VAL A 135 -6.80 8.58 -8.15
CA VAL A 135 -5.76 7.53 -8.13
C VAL A 135 -5.76 6.79 -6.79
N LEU A 136 -5.81 7.51 -5.67
CA LEU A 136 -5.83 6.86 -4.35
C LEU A 136 -7.08 6.00 -4.13
N ARG A 137 -8.25 6.40 -4.65
CA ARG A 137 -9.48 5.60 -4.54
C ARG A 137 -9.44 4.36 -5.43
N GLU A 138 -8.82 4.44 -6.60
CA GLU A 138 -8.57 3.27 -7.46
C GLU A 138 -7.69 2.27 -6.73
N ILE A 139 -6.54 2.72 -6.21
CA ILE A 139 -5.63 1.87 -5.42
C ILE A 139 -6.36 1.27 -4.21
N ARG A 140 -7.08 2.08 -3.42
CA ARG A 140 -7.86 1.58 -2.26
C ARG A 140 -8.86 0.48 -2.65
N ALA A 141 -9.51 0.60 -3.81
CA ALA A 141 -10.47 -0.40 -4.27
C ALA A 141 -9.79 -1.69 -4.72
N GLU A 142 -8.66 -1.57 -5.44
CA GLU A 142 -7.81 -2.71 -5.83
C GLU A 142 -7.30 -3.46 -4.57
N GLU A 143 -6.82 -2.73 -3.55
CA GLU A 143 -6.43 -3.30 -2.24
C GLU A 143 -7.60 -3.97 -1.48
N GLU A 144 -8.81 -3.39 -1.57
CA GLU A 144 -10.01 -4.00 -0.98
C GLU A 144 -10.36 -5.32 -1.67
N GLU A 145 -10.25 -5.38 -2.99
CA GLU A 145 -10.41 -6.61 -3.78
C GLU A 145 -9.34 -7.64 -3.40
N GLY A 146 -8.07 -7.23 -3.25
CA GLY A 146 -6.97 -8.09 -2.76
C GLY A 146 -7.26 -8.74 -1.39
N VAL A 147 -7.79 -7.96 -0.44
CA VAL A 147 -8.24 -8.45 0.88
C VAL A 147 -9.38 -9.47 0.76
N GLU A 148 -10.36 -9.23 -0.12
CA GLU A 148 -11.47 -10.17 -0.35
C GLU A 148 -10.98 -11.49 -0.97
N GLU A 149 -10.10 -11.40 -1.97
CA GLU A 149 -9.56 -12.57 -2.67
C GLU A 149 -8.72 -13.47 -1.77
N VAL A 150 -7.79 -12.90 -0.99
CA VAL A 150 -6.98 -13.68 -0.05
C VAL A 150 -7.85 -14.33 1.03
N THR A 151 -8.88 -13.64 1.50
CA THR A 151 -9.84 -14.19 2.48
C THR A 151 -10.59 -15.37 1.88
N ALA A 152 -11.08 -15.26 0.65
CA ALA A 152 -11.76 -16.35 -0.05
C ALA A 152 -10.83 -17.57 -0.26
N LEU A 153 -9.55 -17.33 -0.59
CA LEU A 153 -8.55 -18.40 -0.68
C LEU A 153 -8.32 -19.09 0.67
N MET A 154 -8.25 -18.33 1.76
CA MET A 154 -8.11 -18.89 3.11
C MET A 154 -9.33 -19.76 3.49
N GLU A 155 -10.54 -19.30 3.20
CA GLU A 155 -11.78 -20.06 3.45
C GLU A 155 -11.86 -21.35 2.63
N ALA A 156 -11.39 -21.33 1.37
CA ALA A 156 -11.38 -22.50 0.51
C ALA A 156 -10.38 -23.58 0.93
N LYS A 157 -9.37 -23.23 1.75
CA LYS A 157 -8.32 -24.14 2.24
C LYS A 157 -8.55 -24.60 3.69
N GLY A 158 -9.47 -23.99 4.43
CA GLY A 158 -9.85 -24.34 5.81
C GLY A 158 -10.84 -25.50 5.89
#